data_AF-A0A4V3SBS6-F1
#
_entry.id   AF-A0A4V3SBS6-F1
#
_cell.length_a   1.000
_cell.length_b   1.000
_cell.length_c   1.000
_cell.angle_alpha   90.00
_cell.angle_beta   90.00
_cell.angle_gamma   90.00
#
_symmetry.space_group_name_H-M   'P 1'
#
loop_
_entity.id
_entity.type
_entity.pdbx_description
1 polymer ?
#
loop_
_entity_poly.entity_id
_entity_poly.type
_entity_poly.pdbx_seq_one_letter_code
_entity_poly.pdbx_strand_id
1 'polypeptide(L)'
;MMIWCKNEPYVDECAAGICKGNKCTNVPGGYRCGCEAGYRFHGDTCVDVDECAEEEAPCSEGCVNMPGSYYCTCPTGFRLQGDECVGKF
;
A
#
# COMPACT_ATOMS: atom_id res chain seq x y z
N MET A 1 -45.13 3.86 -17.11
CA MET A 1 -44.25 4.21 -15.98
C MET A 1 -42.91 3.52 -16.24
N MET A 2 -41.94 4.19 -16.86
CA MET A 2 -40.61 3.60 -17.05
C MET A 2 -39.84 3.75 -15.75
N ILE A 3 -39.43 2.61 -15.19
CA ILE A 3 -38.72 2.51 -13.93
C ILE A 3 -37.31 3.07 -14.14
N TRP A 4 -37.03 4.22 -13.52
CA TRP A 4 -35.73 4.87 -13.44
C TRP A 4 -34.77 4.10 -12.51
N CYS A 5 -34.43 2.84 -12.83
CA CYS A 5 -33.45 2.05 -12.06
C CYS A 5 -32.50 1.26 -12.97
N LYS A 6 -32.04 1.84 -14.08
CA LYS A 6 -31.11 1.14 -15.00
C LYS A 6 -29.77 1.83 -15.22
N ASN A 7 -29.41 2.85 -14.44
CA ASN A 7 -28.07 3.46 -14.48
C ASN A 7 -27.81 4.21 -13.16
N GLU A 8 -27.41 3.51 -12.11
CA GLU A 8 -26.69 4.13 -10.99
C GLU A 8 -25.20 3.88 -11.24
N PRO A 9 -24.49 4.76 -11.97
CA PRO A 9 -23.08 4.56 -12.32
C PRO A 9 -22.14 4.62 -11.10
N TYR A 10 -22.70 4.80 -9.90
CA TYR A 10 -21.99 5.02 -8.65
C TYR A 10 -22.83 4.46 -7.48
N VAL A 11 -22.97 3.15 -7.41
CA VAL A 11 -23.36 2.48 -6.16
C VAL A 11 -22.11 2.47 -5.29
N ASP A 12 -22.22 2.78 -3.98
CA ASP A 12 -21.07 2.65 -3.07
C ASP A 12 -20.95 1.25 -2.51
N GLU A 13 -20.31 0.35 -3.27
CA GLU A 13 -20.10 -1.02 -2.83
C GLU A 13 -19.08 -1.15 -1.69
N CYS A 14 -18.24 -0.13 -1.48
CA CYS A 14 -17.29 -0.11 -0.37
C CYS A 14 -17.98 0.06 1.00
N ALA A 15 -19.09 0.81 1.05
CA ALA A 15 -19.89 0.96 2.27
C ALA A 15 -20.49 -0.37 2.77
N ALA A 16 -20.62 -1.37 1.88
CA ALA A 16 -21.13 -2.69 2.22
C ALA A 16 -20.07 -3.65 2.79
N GLY A 17 -18.79 -3.25 2.86
CA GLY A 17 -17.73 -4.06 3.49
C GLY A 17 -17.42 -5.37 2.77
N ILE A 18 -17.60 -5.41 1.45
CA ILE A 18 -17.50 -6.63 0.64
C ILE A 18 -16.06 -7.08 0.33
N CYS A 19 -15.07 -6.23 0.61
CA CYS A 19 -13.67 -6.52 0.33
C CYS A 19 -13.04 -7.37 1.44
N LYS A 20 -12.32 -8.41 1.03
CA LYS A 20 -11.45 -9.17 1.94
C LYS A 20 -10.16 -8.40 2.29
N GLY A 21 -9.67 -7.61 1.35
CA GLY A 21 -8.55 -6.69 1.58
C GLY A 21 -8.98 -5.44 2.35
N ASN A 22 -8.03 -4.77 2.98
CA ASN A 22 -8.27 -3.56 3.78
C ASN A 22 -8.45 -2.28 2.96
N LYS A 23 -8.34 -2.34 1.62
CA LYS A 23 -8.58 -1.21 0.72
C LYS A 23 -9.70 -1.50 -0.25
N CYS A 24 -10.69 -0.60 -0.29
CA CYS A 24 -11.75 -0.59 -1.30
C CYS A 24 -11.73 0.76 -2.03
N THR A 25 -11.92 0.74 -3.34
CA THR A 25 -12.02 1.94 -4.15
C THR A 25 -13.18 1.80 -5.13
N ASN A 26 -14.15 2.69 -5.01
CA ASN A 26 -15.26 2.79 -5.95
C ASN A 26 -14.77 3.36 -7.28
N VAL A 27 -15.18 2.76 -8.38
CA VAL A 27 -14.81 3.15 -9.74
C VAL A 27 -16.07 3.22 -10.61
N PRO A 28 -16.13 4.04 -11.67
CA PRO A 28 -17.29 4.04 -12.55
C PRO A 28 -17.62 2.63 -13.07
N GLY A 29 -18.81 2.13 -12.75
CA GLY A 29 -19.25 0.78 -13.10
C GLY A 29 -18.88 -0.34 -12.11
N GLY A 30 -18.36 -0.03 -10.92
CA GLY A 30 -18.20 -1.00 -9.83
C GLY A 30 -17.17 -0.60 -8.77
N TYR A 31 -16.44 -1.57 -8.24
CA TYR A 31 -15.44 -1.34 -7.19
C TYR A 31 -14.18 -2.18 -7.43
N ARG A 32 -13.09 -1.79 -6.76
CA ARG A 32 -11.83 -2.53 -6.70
C ARG A 32 -11.46 -2.79 -5.26
N CYS A 33 -11.19 -4.05 -4.94
CA CYS A 33 -10.58 -4.44 -3.67
C CYS A 33 -9.07 -4.57 -3.83
N GLY A 34 -8.34 -4.21 -2.80
CA GLY A 34 -6.89 -4.34 -2.74
C GLY A 34 -6.41 -4.33 -1.30
N CYS A 35 -5.09 -4.30 -1.16
CA CYS A 35 -4.45 -3.96 0.10
C CYS A 35 -4.02 -2.49 0.09
N GLU A 36 -3.88 -1.90 1.28
CA GLU A 36 -3.23 -0.60 1.45
C GLU A 36 -1.78 -0.63 0.93
N ALA A 37 -1.18 0.54 0.72
CA ALA A 37 0.22 0.62 0.29
C ALA A 37 1.14 -0.03 1.34
N GLY A 38 2.17 -0.75 0.90
CA GLY A 38 3.04 -1.55 1.79
C GLY A 38 2.43 -2.89 2.21
N TYR A 39 1.29 -3.31 1.64
CA TYR A 39 0.67 -4.60 1.94
C TYR A 39 0.39 -5.40 0.68
N ARG A 40 0.42 -6.74 0.80
CA ARG A 40 0.05 -7.68 -0.27
C ARG A 40 -0.92 -8.73 0.23
N PHE A 41 -1.68 -9.32 -0.69
CA PHE A 41 -2.54 -10.44 -0.36
C PHE A 41 -1.71 -11.67 0.00
N HIS A 42 -2.03 -12.26 1.15
CA HIS A 42 -1.63 -13.59 1.55
C HIS A 42 -2.89 -14.39 1.87
N GLY A 43 -3.34 -15.18 0.90
CA GLY A 43 -4.68 -15.77 0.91
C GLY A 43 -5.75 -14.67 0.84
N ASP A 44 -6.56 -14.58 1.89
CA ASP A 44 -7.66 -13.63 2.01
C ASP A 44 -7.34 -12.39 2.88
N THR A 45 -6.13 -12.29 3.40
CA THR A 45 -5.70 -11.20 4.29
C THR A 45 -4.60 -10.35 3.67
N CYS A 46 -4.56 -9.07 4.05
CA CYS A 46 -3.44 -8.19 3.72
C CYS A 46 -2.35 -8.37 4.77
N VAL A 47 -1.17 -8.77 4.32
CA VAL A 47 0.04 -8.85 5.15
C VAL A 47 1.01 -7.78 4.71
N ASP A 48 1.73 -7.24 5.68
CA ASP A 48 2.81 -6.29 5.47
C ASP A 48 3.84 -6.86 4.48
N VAL A 49 4.30 -6.02 3.58
CA VAL A 49 5.41 -6.32 2.68
C VAL A 49 6.67 -5.86 3.40
N ASP A 50 7.58 -6.78 3.67
CA ASP A 50 8.89 -6.41 4.22
C ASP A 50 9.78 -5.91 3.08
N GLU A 51 9.73 -4.60 2.79
CA GLU A 51 10.51 -4.04 1.68
C GLU A 51 12.03 -4.18 1.90
N CYS A 52 12.48 -4.42 3.14
CA CYS A 52 13.88 -4.69 3.46
C CYS A 52 14.34 -6.10 3.06
N ALA A 53 13.40 -7.03 2.88
CA ALA A 53 13.65 -8.42 2.51
C ALA A 53 13.38 -8.70 1.02
N GLU A 54 12.94 -7.70 0.26
CA GLU A 54 12.77 -7.80 -1.19
C GLU A 54 14.13 -7.77 -1.91
N GLU A 55 14.21 -8.43 -3.08
CA GLU A 55 15.44 -8.53 -3.87
C GLU A 55 15.99 -7.16 -4.29
N GLU A 56 15.09 -6.20 -4.55
CA GLU A 56 15.41 -4.80 -4.81
C GLU A 56 15.05 -3.96 -3.58
N ALA A 57 15.82 -4.11 -2.51
CA ALA A 57 15.63 -3.34 -1.28
C ALA A 57 15.73 -1.83 -1.55
N PRO A 58 14.84 -1.00 -0.97
CA PRO A 58 14.75 0.43 -1.31
C PRO A 58 15.88 1.28 -0.71
N CYS A 59 16.56 0.79 0.32
CA CYS A 59 17.59 1.53 1.05
C CYS A 59 19.00 1.11 0.63
N SER A 60 19.94 2.06 0.59
CA SER A 60 21.33 1.77 0.19
C SER A 60 22.15 1.01 1.24
N GLU A 61 21.87 1.21 2.53
CA GLU A 61 22.71 0.68 3.63
C GLU A 61 21.86 0.02 4.73
N GLY A 62 21.08 0.83 5.48
CA GLY A 62 20.24 0.34 6.56
C GLY A 62 18.77 0.44 6.21
N CYS A 63 18.00 -0.61 6.51
CA CYS A 63 16.55 -0.66 6.30
C CYS A 63 15.86 -1.20 7.55
N VAL A 64 14.76 -0.56 7.95
CA VAL A 64 13.88 -1.02 9.03
C VAL A 64 12.48 -1.16 8.49
N ASN A 65 11.95 -2.37 8.49
CA ASN A 65 10.58 -2.66 8.09
C ASN A 65 9.59 -2.12 9.13
N MET A 66 8.50 -1.51 8.68
CA MET A 66 7.44 -0.94 9.50
C MET A 66 6.07 -1.32 8.91
N PRO A 67 5.00 -1.44 9.71
CA PRO A 67 3.69 -1.75 9.15
C PRO A 67 3.23 -0.76 8.07
N GLY A 68 3.17 -1.22 6.82
CA GLY A 68 2.79 -0.47 5.62
C GLY A 68 3.88 0.43 5.02
N SER A 69 5.14 0.33 5.50
CA SER A 69 6.23 1.18 5.01
C SER A 69 7.61 0.68 5.47
N TYR A 70 8.65 1.40 5.11
CA TYR A 70 10.00 1.18 5.61
C TYR A 70 10.65 2.51 5.98
N TYR A 71 11.71 2.46 6.78
CA TYR A 71 12.56 3.61 7.02
C TYR A 71 14.03 3.25 6.81
N CYS A 72 14.70 4.03 5.96
CA CYS A 72 16.13 3.86 5.72
C CYS A 72 16.95 4.48 6.85
N THR A 73 18.04 3.82 7.23
CA THR A 73 18.98 4.29 8.24
C THR A 73 20.38 4.35 7.67
N CYS A 74 21.18 5.27 8.21
CA CYS A 74 22.56 5.47 7.78
C CYS A 74 23.56 5.07 8.88
N PRO A 75 24.72 4.53 8.49
CA PRO A 75 25.82 4.31 9.43
C PRO A 75 26.25 5.59 10.14
N THR A 76 26.92 5.45 11.29
CA THR A 76 27.46 6.59 12.02
C THR A 76 28.39 7.43 11.13
N GLY A 77 28.18 8.75 11.14
CA GLY A 77 28.90 9.70 10.30
C GLY A 77 28.20 10.01 8.98
N PHE A 78 27.12 9.33 8.61
CA PHE A 78 26.35 9.61 7.38
C PHE A 78 24.99 10.23 7.71
N ARG A 79 24.45 11.04 6.80
CA ARG A 79 23.08 11.57 6.90
C ARG A 79 22.21 10.99 5.81
N LEU A 80 20.94 10.74 6.13
CA LEU A 80 19.96 10.27 5.16
C LEU A 80 19.48 11.46 4.29
N GLN A 81 19.49 11.28 2.97
CA GLN A 81 18.93 12.20 2.00
C GLN A 81 18.03 11.41 1.03
N GLY A 82 16.72 11.40 1.30
CA GLY A 82 15.80 10.47 0.63
C GLY A 82 16.03 9.06 1.16
N ASP A 83 16.31 8.12 0.27
CA ASP A 83 16.63 6.72 0.61
C ASP A 83 18.15 6.42 0.54
N GLU A 84 18.96 7.45 0.28
CA GLU A 84 20.42 7.34 0.14
C GLU A 84 21.16 7.99 1.31
N CYS A 85 22.27 7.37 1.71
CA CYS A 85 23.18 7.93 2.71
C CYS A 85 24.25 8.82 2.06
N VAL A 86 24.31 10.09 2.48
CA VAL A 86 25.23 11.08 1.92
C VAL A 86 26.20 11.63 2.97
N GLY A 87 27.46 11.81 2.55
CA GLY A 87 28.52 12.44 3.34
C GLY A 87 29.04 11.55 4.48
N LYS A 88 30.29 11.75 4.86
CA LYS A 88 30.90 11.13 6.05
C LYS A 88 31.47 12.26 6.90
N PHE A 89 30.89 12.49 8.05
CA PHE A 89 31.33 13.46 9.06
C PHE A 89 32.35 12.82 10.01
#